data_AF-A0A2W6BUQ7-F1
#
_entry.id   AF-A0A2W6BUQ7-F1
#
_cell.length_a   1.000
_cell.length_b   1.000
_cell.length_c   1.000
_cell.angle_alpha   90.00
_cell.angle_beta   90.00
_cell.angle_gamma   90.00
#
_symmetry.space_group_name_H-M   'P 1'
#
loop_
_entity.id
_entity.type
_entity.pdbx_description
1 polymer ?
#
loop_
_entity_poly.entity_id
_entity_poly.type
_entity_poly.pdbx_seq_one_letter_code
_entity_poly.pdbx_strand_id
1 'polypeptide(L)'
;MPAYRANLDEERRRRKSPAHLIDSLIDVGPVGTVDDCVAWLDELVIRTGVKRTALFLDVSGNHQSTTENMTRFAQNVLPQLSAV
;
A
#
# COMPACT_ATOMS: atom_id res chain seq x y z
N MET A 1 30.12 -19.76 -8.58
CA MET A 1 29.06 -18.79 -8.23
C MET A 1 27.87 -19.55 -7.65
N PRO A 2 27.66 -19.56 -6.32
CA PRO A 2 26.62 -20.38 -5.72
C PRO A 2 25.23 -19.74 -5.87
N ALA A 3 24.27 -20.60 -6.21
CA ALA A 3 22.81 -20.50 -6.17
C ALA A 3 22.15 -19.18 -5.69
N TYR A 4 21.87 -18.25 -6.61
CA TYR A 4 20.85 -17.20 -6.44
C TYR A 4 19.48 -17.65 -6.96
N ARG A 5 19.10 -18.91 -6.72
CA ARG A 5 17.74 -19.39 -6.99
C ARG A 5 17.13 -19.84 -5.67
N ALA A 6 16.85 -18.87 -4.80
CA ALA A 6 15.79 -19.08 -3.83
C ALA A 6 14.52 -19.33 -4.64
N ASN A 7 13.93 -20.52 -4.50
CA ASN A 7 12.64 -20.83 -5.08
C ASN A 7 11.60 -20.04 -4.27
N LEU A 8 11.34 -18.79 -4.69
CA LEU A 8 10.44 -17.86 -4.00
C LEU A 8 9.06 -18.49 -3.75
N ASP A 9 8.64 -19.43 -4.60
CA ASP A 9 7.38 -20.16 -4.48
C ASP A 9 7.35 -21.17 -3.32
N GLU A 10 8.51 -21.62 -2.86
CA GLU A 10 8.65 -22.66 -1.84
C GLU A 10 8.76 -22.04 -0.44
N GLU A 11 9.45 -20.90 -0.31
CA GLU A 11 9.46 -20.09 0.92
C GLU A 11 8.11 -19.40 1.17
N ARG A 12 7.45 -18.88 0.12
CA ARG A 12 6.16 -18.20 0.21
C ARG A 12 5.00 -19.13 0.61
N ARG A 13 5.05 -20.41 0.23
CA ARG A 13 4.05 -21.42 0.62
C ARG A 13 4.15 -21.87 2.09
N ARG A 14 5.32 -21.72 2.72
CA ARG A 14 5.56 -22.24 4.07
C ARG A 14 5.14 -21.31 5.21
N ARG A 15 4.91 -20.03 4.94
CA ARG A 15 4.48 -19.06 5.96
C ARG A 15 3.54 -18.07 5.32
N LYS A 16 2.28 -18.08 5.76
CA LYS A 16 1.48 -16.95 6.21
C LYS A 16 0.04 -17.45 6.31
N SER A 17 -0.53 -17.39 7.51
CA SER A 17 -1.98 -17.44 7.65
C SER A 17 -2.59 -16.35 6.76
N PRO A 18 -3.86 -16.48 6.32
CA PRO A 18 -4.53 -15.41 5.58
C PRO A 18 -4.38 -14.04 6.27
N ALA A 19 -4.40 -14.02 7.61
CA ALA A 19 -4.12 -12.83 8.41
C ALA A 19 -2.73 -12.25 8.14
N HIS A 20 -1.66 -13.03 8.23
CA HIS A 20 -0.31 -12.50 7.98
C HIS A 20 -0.12 -12.03 6.52
N LEU A 21 -0.82 -12.65 5.55
CA LEU A 21 -0.79 -12.17 4.18
C LEU A 21 -1.45 -10.79 4.07
N ILE A 22 -2.60 -10.60 4.70
CA ILE A 22 -3.32 -9.33 4.74
C ILE A 22 -2.47 -8.26 5.43
N ASP A 23 -1.89 -8.56 6.59
CA ASP A 23 -1.02 -7.62 7.31
C ASP A 23 0.15 -7.17 6.43
N SER A 24 0.76 -8.11 5.71
CA SER A 24 1.87 -7.79 4.80
C SER A 24 1.44 -6.98 3.57
N LEU A 25 0.19 -7.10 3.14
CA LEU A 25 -0.37 -6.29 2.05
C LEU A 25 -0.76 -4.89 2.54
N ILE A 26 -1.14 -4.75 3.82
CA ILE A 26 -1.39 -3.46 4.46
C ILE A 26 -0.05 -2.71 4.63
N ASP A 27 1.02 -3.37 5.06
CA ASP A 27 2.32 -2.72 5.32
C ASP A 27 2.97 -2.08 4.08
N VAL A 28 2.63 -2.54 2.87
CA VAL A 28 3.26 -2.08 1.62
C VAL A 28 2.61 -0.84 0.99
N GLY A 29 1.50 -0.34 1.55
CA GLY A 29 0.80 0.82 0.98
C GLY A 29 -0.10 1.56 1.97
N PRO A 30 -0.66 2.71 1.56
CA PRO A 30 -1.58 3.46 2.39
C PRO A 30 -2.95 2.76 2.45
N VAL A 31 -3.13 1.86 3.42
CA VAL A 31 -4.35 1.08 3.62
C VAL A 31 -4.83 1.27 5.06
N GLY A 32 -6.10 1.68 5.22
CA GLY A 32 -6.69 1.89 6.54
C GLY A 32 -7.68 3.04 6.55
N THR A 33 -7.70 3.78 7.66
CA THR A 33 -8.41 5.04 7.79
C THR A 33 -7.73 6.15 6.97
N VAL A 34 -8.38 7.32 6.90
CA VAL A 34 -7.78 8.51 6.25
C VAL A 34 -6.46 8.88 6.92
N ASP A 35 -6.42 8.90 8.25
CA ASP A 35 -5.24 9.27 9.03
C ASP A 35 -4.09 8.27 8.82
N ASP A 36 -4.40 6.96 8.75
CA ASP A 36 -3.40 5.93 8.44
C ASP A 36 -2.77 6.15 7.06
N CYS A 37 -3.59 6.50 6.07
CA CYS A 37 -3.12 6.76 4.71
C CYS A 37 -2.21 8.00 4.64
N VAL A 38 -2.58 9.08 5.34
CA VAL A 38 -1.79 10.32 5.41
C VAL A 38 -0.46 10.05 6.10
N ALA A 39 -0.49 9.40 7.27
CA ALA A 39 0.71 9.08 8.04
C ALA A 39 1.69 8.21 7.24
N TRP A 40 1.18 7.19 6.54
CA TRP A 40 2.02 6.32 5.70
C TRP A 40 2.70 7.10 4.57
N LEU A 41 1.97 8.00 3.90
CA LEU A 41 2.51 8.80 2.79
C LEU A 41 3.51 9.85 3.27
N ASP A 42 3.23 10.53 4.38
CA ASP A 42 4.19 11.46 4.99
C ASP A 42 5.46 10.73 5.45
N GLU A 43 5.33 9.55 6.06
CA GLU A 43 6.48 8.72 6.45
C GLU A 43 7.31 8.32 5.22
N LEU A 44 6.65 7.91 4.14
CA LEU A 44 7.31 7.59 2.87
C LEU A 44 8.15 8.78 2.38
N VAL A 45 7.54 9.99 2.33
CA VAL A 45 8.24 11.21 1.90
C VAL A 45 9.41 11.53 2.82
N ILE A 46 9.23 11.47 4.14
CA ILE A 46 10.29 11.74 5.13
C ILE A 46 11.46 10.78 4.97
N ARG A 47 11.17 9.48 4.80
CA ARG A 47 12.20 8.44 4.75
C ARG A 47 12.97 8.40 3.44
N THR A 48 12.35 8.79 2.33
CA THR A 48 12.90 8.54 0.99
C THR A 48 13.08 9.80 0.14
N GLY A 49 12.43 10.90 0.52
CA GLY A 49 12.45 12.15 -0.22
C GLY A 49 11.62 12.16 -1.50
N VAL A 50 10.78 11.14 -1.77
CA VAL A 50 9.94 11.16 -2.98
C VAL A 50 8.99 12.35 -2.94
N LYS A 51 8.71 12.93 -4.12
CA LYS A 51 7.78 14.05 -4.28
C LYS A 51 6.54 13.70 -5.11
N ARG A 52 6.55 12.51 -5.72
CA ARG A 52 5.49 12.04 -6.63
C ARG A 52 5.28 10.55 -6.38
N THR A 53 4.03 10.16 -6.18
CA THR A 53 3.62 8.77 -5.94
C THR A 53 2.58 8.36 -6.97
N ALA A 54 2.67 7.12 -7.44
CA ALA A 54 1.61 6.46 -8.21
C ALA A 54 1.01 5.37 -7.32
N LEU A 55 -0.31 5.37 -7.15
CA LEU A 55 -1.02 4.47 -6.26
C LEU A 55 -2.03 3.64 -7.04
N PHE A 56 -2.13 2.36 -6.69
CA PHE A 56 -3.21 1.47 -7.14
C PHE A 56 -4.28 1.46 -6.05
N LEU A 57 -5.52 1.82 -6.40
CA LEU A 57 -6.64 1.99 -5.46
C LEU A 57 -7.80 1.01 -5.75
N ASP A 58 -7.56 0.00 -6.58
CA ASP A 58 -8.55 -0.91 -7.16
C ASP A 58 -8.73 -2.24 -6.38
N VAL A 59 -8.25 -2.28 -5.13
CA VAL A 59 -8.19 -3.50 -4.30
C VAL A 59 -9.56 -4.18 -4.10
N SER A 60 -10.67 -3.44 -4.23
CA SER A 60 -12.03 -3.98 -4.11
C SER A 60 -12.49 -4.87 -5.28
N GLY A 61 -11.77 -4.88 -6.40
CA GLY A 61 -12.03 -5.79 -7.53
C GLY A 61 -13.32 -5.52 -8.33
N ASN A 62 -14.08 -4.46 -8.00
CA ASN A 62 -15.23 -4.01 -8.78
C ASN A 62 -15.16 -2.51 -9.07
N HIS A 63 -15.70 -2.09 -10.21
CA HIS A 63 -15.56 -0.73 -10.72
C HIS A 63 -16.18 0.34 -9.80
N GLN A 64 -17.35 0.07 -9.23
CA GLN A 64 -18.05 1.02 -8.37
C GLN A 64 -17.23 1.30 -7.11
N SER A 65 -16.83 0.26 -6.38
CA SER A 65 -16.04 0.39 -5.16
C SER A 65 -14.68 1.01 -5.44
N THR A 66 -14.04 0.71 -6.57
CA THR A 66 -12.79 1.37 -6.96
C THR A 66 -13.00 2.87 -7.16
N THR A 67 -14.07 3.27 -7.85
CA THR A 67 -14.37 4.68 -8.11
C THR A 67 -14.69 5.42 -6.80
N GLU A 68 -15.50 4.83 -5.94
CA GLU A 68 -15.81 5.38 -4.61
C GLU A 68 -14.56 5.52 -3.75
N ASN A 69 -13.66 4.52 -3.77
CA ASN A 69 -12.39 4.57 -3.06
C ASN A 69 -11.49 5.69 -3.58
N MET A 70 -11.36 5.83 -4.91
CA MET A 70 -10.61 6.92 -5.53
C MET A 70 -11.19 8.29 -5.17
N THR A 71 -12.51 8.45 -5.22
CA THR A 71 -13.17 9.70 -4.82
C THR A 71 -12.92 10.03 -3.35
N ARG A 72 -13.09 9.05 -2.45
CA ARG A 72 -12.81 9.23 -1.02
C ARG A 72 -11.35 9.58 -0.76
N PHE A 73 -10.42 8.92 -1.44
CA PHE A 73 -9.00 9.18 -1.31
C PHE A 73 -8.65 10.59 -1.77
N ALA A 74 -9.15 11.00 -2.94
CA ALA A 74 -8.93 12.32 -3.49
C ALA A 74 -9.53 13.45 -2.63
N GLN A 75 -10.68 13.21 -2.01
CA GLN A 75 -11.37 14.21 -1.18
C GLN A 75 -10.83 14.31 0.24
N ASN A 76 -10.39 13.19 0.82
CA ASN A 76 -10.10 13.13 2.25
C ASN A 76 -8.62 12.93 2.56
N VAL A 77 -7.84 12.27 1.70
CA VAL A 77 -6.41 12.01 1.96
C VAL A 77 -5.54 13.08 1.29
N LEU A 78 -5.68 13.26 -0.03
CA LEU A 78 -4.81 14.18 -0.79
C LEU A 78 -4.75 15.62 -0.23
N PRO A 79 -5.85 16.24 0.22
CA PRO A 79 -5.79 17.61 0.75
C PRO A 79 -5.07 17.73 2.09
N GLN A 80 -4.87 16.63 2.80
CA GLN A 80 -4.19 16.61 4.10
C GLN A 80 -2.69 16.33 3.97
N LEU A 81 -2.23 15.85 2.80
CA LEU A 81 -0.81 15.63 2.57
C LEU A 81 -0.07 16.96 2.66
N SER A 82 1.00 16.95 3.44
CA SER A 82 1.84 18.11 3.60
C SER A 82 2.39 18.54 2.22
N ALA A 83 2.21 19.82 1.87
CA ALA A 83 2.77 20.37 0.64
C ALA A 83 4.29 20.38 0.78
N VAL A 84 4.93 19.42 0.14
CA VAL A 84 6.38 19.22 0.17
C VAL A 84 7.06 19.97 -0.98
#